data_AF-A0A7S4BHX2-F1
#
_entry.id   AF-A0A7S4BHX2-F1
#
_cell.length_a   1.000
_cell.length_b   1.000
_cell.length_c   1.000
_cell.angle_alpha   90.00
_cell.angle_beta   90.00
_cell.angle_gamma   90.00
#
_symmetry.space_group_name_H-M   'P 1'
#
loop_
_entity.id
_entity.type
_entity.pdbx_description
1 polymer ?
#
loop_
_entity_poly.entity_id
_entity_poly.type
_entity_poly.pdbx_seq_one_letter_code
_entity_poly.pdbx_strand_id
1 'polypeptide(L)'
;ALCFWFRSCDSDARVPLFASCLCLPFSLCRRLPSHLHAVCVAPHRHLQVSQAYEIARSLFARFSEDQTPDEDEKEATVPAPPTISIRNEIRGLPKEVFSFAVCKPLNWDKAMRAARECRNPDYLPQEFLSDVIDAFPELSLYTVQSAETEIGTTDVSSGVSAADEYRRTIGALFALYWLVRIGIDGERGFCFGVDGSMRVREPPDLNAEESKDDADLAKRTLFYEKQDWAQLLQLMIDAQVLRRTPSGDVEVNETRLVAMLALTAIHDICKVEALLPRVEEQHAPYSGFNAGDIINDHDIALGYILNYHGGVLPSFAALPEEQQRSVRFTQSKMCFNHGWLV
;
A
#
# COMPACT_ATOMS: atom_id res chain seq x y z
N ALA A 1 20.38 9.62 13.93
CA ALA A 1 20.63 10.73 13.00
C ALA A 1 21.21 10.17 11.71
N LEU A 2 20.37 10.02 10.68
CA LEU A 2 20.76 9.61 9.34
C LEU A 2 19.88 10.39 8.36
N CYS A 3 20.39 11.55 7.95
CA CYS A 3 19.93 12.31 6.80
C CYS A 3 20.89 11.97 5.65
N PHE A 4 20.39 11.38 4.57
CA PHE A 4 21.08 11.41 3.29
C PHE A 4 20.27 12.30 2.35
N TRP A 5 20.83 13.49 2.08
CA TRP A 5 20.49 14.35 0.97
C TRP A 5 21.67 14.28 0.00
N PHE A 6 21.42 13.95 -1.27
CA PHE A 6 22.42 14.16 -2.32
C PHE A 6 22.34 15.62 -2.77
N ARG A 7 23.41 16.37 -2.48
CA ARG A 7 23.66 17.69 -3.08
C ARG A 7 24.73 17.52 -4.15
N SER A 8 24.42 18.07 -5.32
CA SER A 8 25.28 18.18 -6.50
C SER A 8 26.70 18.64 -6.14
N CYS A 9 27.70 17.98 -6.73
CA CYS A 9 29.08 18.42 -6.70
C CYS A 9 29.22 19.78 -7.37
N ASP A 10 29.71 20.77 -6.63
CA ASP A 10 30.54 21.82 -7.20
C ASP A 10 31.64 22.16 -6.18
N SER A 11 32.85 22.33 -6.71
CA SER A 11 34.13 22.33 -6.00
C SER A 11 34.45 23.66 -5.29
N ASP A 12 35.35 23.54 -4.29
CA ASP A 12 36.17 24.58 -3.66
C ASP A 12 35.57 25.47 -2.55
N ALA A 13 35.83 25.10 -1.29
CA ALA A 13 36.49 25.97 -0.30
C ALA A 13 36.79 25.23 1.03
N ARG A 14 37.91 25.61 1.65
CA ARG A 14 38.56 25.01 2.83
C ARG A 14 38.21 25.74 4.16
N VAL A 15 37.96 24.95 5.23
CA VAL A 15 38.41 25.13 6.66
C VAL A 15 37.63 26.16 7.55
N PRO A 16 37.60 26.11 8.93
CA PRO A 16 37.98 25.08 9.93
C PRO A 16 36.89 24.69 10.99
N LEU A 17 37.24 23.62 11.74
CA LEU A 17 36.76 23.20 13.06
C LEU A 17 36.64 24.29 14.14
N PHE A 18 35.64 24.15 15.01
CA PHE A 18 35.74 24.49 16.44
C PHE A 18 35.06 23.42 17.30
N ALA A 19 35.84 22.84 18.22
CA ALA A 19 35.39 21.98 19.30
C ALA A 19 35.12 22.81 20.56
N SER A 20 34.19 22.39 21.40
CA SER A 20 34.11 22.81 22.80
C SER A 20 33.50 21.71 23.67
N CYS A 21 34.34 21.17 24.55
CA CYS A 21 34.04 20.23 25.62
C CYS A 21 33.14 20.85 26.71
N LEU A 22 32.44 20.00 27.46
CA LEU A 22 32.24 20.18 28.90
C LEU A 22 32.28 18.82 29.61
N CYS A 23 33.11 18.76 30.65
CA CYS A 23 33.45 17.58 31.45
C CYS A 23 32.56 17.40 32.69
N LEU A 24 32.54 16.14 33.15
CA LEU A 24 31.92 15.52 34.35
C LEU A 24 32.33 16.12 35.71
N PRO A 25 31.72 15.62 36.82
CA PRO A 25 32.46 15.31 38.03
C PRO A 25 32.51 13.80 38.33
N PHE A 26 33.69 13.42 38.82
CA PHE A 26 34.28 12.08 38.88
C PHE A 26 34.40 11.70 40.36
N SER A 27 33.50 10.88 40.90
CA SER A 27 33.65 10.39 42.28
C SER A 27 32.91 9.08 42.56
N LEU A 28 33.14 8.03 41.76
CA LEU A 28 32.93 6.63 42.20
C LEU A 28 33.47 5.61 41.16
N CYS A 29 34.78 5.59 40.94
CA CYS A 29 35.45 4.50 40.21
C CYS A 29 36.81 4.21 40.84
N ARG A 30 36.82 3.45 41.93
CA ARG A 30 37.99 2.73 42.41
C ARG A 30 37.66 1.24 42.42
N ARG A 31 38.53 0.47 41.75
CA ARG A 31 38.63 -0.99 41.69
C ARG A 31 37.73 -1.66 40.64
N LEU A 32 38.31 -1.94 39.46
CA LEU A 32 38.18 -3.21 38.72
C LEU A 32 39.30 -3.28 37.63
N PRO A 33 39.78 -4.48 37.22
CA PRO A 33 40.97 -4.68 36.38
C PRO A 33 40.75 -4.46 34.88
N SER A 34 41.85 -4.14 34.20
CA SER A 34 42.03 -3.56 32.85
C SER A 34 41.74 -4.46 31.63
N HIS A 35 40.77 -5.39 31.68
CA HIS A 35 40.55 -6.32 30.54
C HIS A 35 39.10 -6.44 30.04
N LEU A 36 38.17 -5.62 30.52
CA LEU A 36 36.79 -5.59 30.02
C LEU A 36 36.29 -4.15 29.91
N HIS A 37 36.43 -3.56 28.71
CA HIS A 37 35.76 -2.31 28.36
C HIS A 37 35.36 -2.35 26.88
N ALA A 38 34.16 -2.87 26.61
CA ALA A 38 33.29 -2.40 25.55
C ALA A 38 31.87 -2.89 25.83
N VAL A 39 30.88 -2.06 25.51
CA VAL A 39 29.43 -2.23 25.68
C VAL A 39 28.87 -1.73 27.02
N CYS A 40 28.86 -0.41 27.15
CA CYS A 40 27.88 0.30 27.98
C CYS A 40 26.82 0.94 27.07
N VAL A 41 25.55 0.65 27.41
CA VAL A 41 24.34 1.45 27.20
C VAL A 41 23.90 1.72 25.76
N ALA A 42 22.92 0.94 25.30
CA ALA A 42 22.04 1.30 24.20
C ALA A 42 20.71 1.81 24.75
N PRO A 43 20.32 3.07 24.49
CA PRO A 43 18.93 3.49 24.48
C PRO A 43 18.58 3.92 23.06
N HIS A 44 17.93 3.04 22.32
CA HIS A 44 16.93 3.32 21.27
C HIS A 44 16.62 1.97 20.62
N ARG A 45 15.43 1.43 20.94
CA ARG A 45 14.89 0.26 20.24
C ARG A 45 14.57 0.69 18.81
N HIS A 46 15.53 0.55 17.91
CA HIS A 46 15.22 0.46 16.50
C HIS A 46 14.50 -0.86 16.27
N LEU A 47 13.22 -0.82 15.91
CA LEU A 47 12.59 -1.96 15.27
C LEU A 47 13.44 -2.30 14.05
N GLN A 48 13.99 -3.50 14.01
CA GLN A 48 14.56 -4.00 12.77
C GLN A 48 13.40 -4.17 11.78
N VAL A 49 13.60 -3.80 10.52
CA VAL A 49 12.62 -4.01 9.43
C VAL A 49 12.12 -5.47 9.41
N SER A 50 12.94 -6.42 9.88
CA SER A 50 12.59 -7.83 10.08
C SER A 50 11.48 -8.09 11.13
N GLN A 51 11.32 -7.26 12.15
CA GLN A 51 10.24 -7.40 13.15
C GLN A 51 8.91 -6.86 12.63
N ALA A 52 8.91 -5.72 11.93
CA ALA A 52 7.72 -5.23 11.23
C ALA A 52 7.27 -6.24 10.15
N TYR A 53 8.24 -6.86 9.46
CA TYR A 53 8.03 -7.94 8.50
C TYR A 53 7.39 -9.18 9.13
N GLU A 54 7.89 -9.70 10.26
CA GLU A 54 7.29 -10.89 10.90
C GLU A 54 5.90 -10.60 11.50
N ILE A 55 5.67 -9.38 11.99
CA ILE A 55 4.35 -8.95 12.46
C ILE A 55 3.36 -8.93 11.30
N ALA A 56 3.67 -8.24 10.20
CA ALA A 56 2.84 -8.23 8.99
C ALA A 56 2.62 -9.64 8.44
N ARG A 57 3.68 -10.44 8.28
CA ARG A 57 3.59 -11.82 7.78
C ARG A 57 2.69 -12.72 8.64
N SER A 58 2.75 -12.59 9.97
CA SER A 58 1.90 -13.38 10.89
C SER A 58 0.42 -12.97 10.86
N LEU A 59 0.14 -11.71 10.56
CA LEU A 59 -1.21 -11.17 10.43
C LEU A 59 -1.84 -11.60 9.09
N PHE A 60 -1.10 -11.49 7.98
CA PHE A 60 -1.64 -11.74 6.63
C PHE A 60 -1.73 -13.21 6.23
N ALA A 61 -0.84 -14.08 6.71
CA ALA A 61 -0.89 -15.52 6.39
C ALA A 61 -2.14 -16.24 6.94
N ARG A 62 -3.01 -15.55 7.72
CA ARG A 62 -4.19 -16.12 8.38
C ARG A 62 -5.52 -15.56 7.91
N PHE A 63 -5.53 -14.56 7.02
CA PHE A 63 -6.75 -13.99 6.42
C PHE A 63 -7.25 -14.77 5.20
N SER A 64 -6.49 -15.76 4.70
CA SER A 64 -6.72 -16.39 3.39
C SER A 64 -7.29 -17.82 3.44
N GLU A 65 -7.78 -18.32 4.59
CA GLU A 65 -8.36 -19.66 4.68
C GLU A 65 -9.90 -19.61 4.74
N ASP A 66 -10.50 -20.03 3.62
CA ASP A 66 -11.86 -20.57 3.42
C ASP A 66 -12.80 -20.51 4.64
N GLN A 67 -13.71 -19.52 4.64
CA GLN A 67 -14.94 -19.60 5.40
C GLN A 67 -16.11 -19.23 4.49
N THR A 68 -17.10 -20.12 4.42
CA THR A 68 -18.41 -19.84 3.82
C THR A 68 -19.17 -18.91 4.76
N PRO A 69 -19.52 -17.69 4.33
CA PRO A 69 -20.25 -16.74 5.18
C PRO A 69 -21.63 -17.28 5.56
N ASP A 70 -22.07 -16.96 6.77
CA ASP A 70 -23.40 -17.26 7.28
C ASP A 70 -24.46 -16.58 6.38
N GLU A 71 -25.51 -17.31 5.96
CA GLU A 71 -26.44 -16.85 4.91
C GLU A 71 -27.20 -15.56 5.25
N ASP A 72 -27.21 -15.16 6.52
CA ASP A 72 -27.92 -13.99 7.04
C ASP A 72 -27.07 -12.71 7.08
N GLU A 73 -25.74 -12.79 7.00
CA GLU A 73 -24.88 -11.62 6.79
C GLU A 73 -24.54 -11.51 5.29
N LYS A 74 -25.46 -10.93 4.51
CA LYS A 74 -25.13 -10.52 3.14
C LYS A 74 -24.08 -9.42 3.19
N GLU A 75 -22.82 -9.83 3.12
CA GLU A 75 -21.67 -8.95 2.97
C GLU A 75 -21.97 -7.99 1.81
N ALA A 76 -22.01 -6.70 2.10
CA ALA A 76 -22.31 -5.68 1.11
C ALA A 76 -21.15 -5.64 0.10
N THR A 77 -21.23 -6.48 -0.94
CA THR A 77 -20.16 -6.59 -1.91
C THR A 77 -20.12 -5.35 -2.80
N VAL A 78 -18.93 -4.77 -2.94
CA VAL A 78 -18.70 -3.71 -3.94
C VAL A 78 -18.84 -4.36 -5.32
N PRO A 79 -19.72 -3.84 -6.19
CA PRO A 79 -19.90 -4.41 -7.53
C PRO A 79 -18.64 -4.18 -8.35
N ALA A 80 -18.17 -5.25 -9.01
CA ALA A 80 -17.05 -5.16 -9.93
C ALA A 80 -17.47 -4.40 -11.21
N PRO A 81 -16.53 -3.70 -11.87
CA PRO A 81 -16.78 -3.09 -13.17
C PRO A 81 -17.21 -4.13 -14.22
N PRO A 82 -17.90 -3.72 -15.29
CA PRO A 82 -18.17 -4.60 -16.42
C PRO A 82 -16.88 -5.20 -16.98
N THR A 83 -16.96 -6.46 -17.40
CA THR A 83 -15.83 -7.17 -18.01
C THR A 83 -15.48 -6.58 -19.39
N ILE A 84 -14.18 -6.43 -19.66
CA ILE A 84 -13.67 -5.91 -20.94
C ILE A 84 -12.89 -7.00 -21.64
N SER A 85 -13.30 -7.39 -22.85
CA SER A 85 -12.61 -8.39 -23.66
C SER A 85 -11.57 -7.75 -24.58
N ILE A 86 -10.31 -8.15 -24.42
CA ILE A 86 -9.18 -7.70 -25.25
C ILE A 86 -9.02 -8.62 -26.45
N ARG A 87 -8.76 -8.01 -27.61
CA ARG A 87 -8.50 -8.73 -28.84
C ARG A 87 -7.06 -9.26 -28.86
N ASN A 88 -6.84 -10.44 -29.42
CA ASN A 88 -5.54 -11.09 -29.38
C ASN A 88 -4.45 -10.35 -30.14
N GLU A 89 -4.81 -9.58 -31.16
CA GLU A 89 -3.82 -8.87 -31.99
C GLU A 89 -3.11 -7.74 -31.23
N ILE A 90 -3.73 -7.24 -30.16
CA ILE A 90 -3.13 -6.20 -29.31
C ILE A 90 -2.51 -6.75 -28.03
N ARG A 91 -2.66 -8.05 -27.74
CA ARG A 91 -2.16 -8.65 -26.50
C ARG A 91 -0.62 -8.53 -26.43
N GLY A 92 -0.14 -8.10 -25.26
CA GLY A 92 1.28 -7.85 -25.03
C GLY A 92 1.78 -6.50 -25.54
N LEU A 93 0.92 -5.65 -26.10
CA LEU A 93 1.27 -4.29 -26.52
C LEU A 93 0.66 -3.27 -25.53
N PRO A 94 1.44 -2.74 -24.56
CA PRO A 94 0.87 -1.95 -23.46
C PRO A 94 0.12 -0.70 -23.91
N LYS A 95 0.60 0.00 -24.95
CA LYS A 95 -0.06 1.22 -25.42
C LYS A 95 -1.47 0.91 -25.94
N GLU A 96 -1.61 -0.15 -26.71
CA GLU A 96 -2.84 -0.56 -27.38
C GLU A 96 -3.82 -1.17 -26.39
N VAL A 97 -3.36 -2.08 -25.52
CA VAL A 97 -4.20 -2.73 -24.50
C VAL A 97 -4.77 -1.71 -23.53
N PHE A 98 -3.92 -0.86 -22.96
CA PHE A 98 -4.35 0.09 -21.93
C PHE A 98 -5.18 1.23 -22.52
N SER A 99 -4.85 1.72 -23.72
CA SER A 99 -5.71 2.72 -24.39
C SER A 99 -7.10 2.17 -24.75
N PHE A 100 -7.21 0.86 -24.96
CA PHE A 100 -8.49 0.20 -25.20
C PHE A 100 -9.26 -0.05 -23.90
N ALA A 101 -8.59 -0.51 -22.84
CA ALA A 101 -9.23 -0.94 -21.60
C ALA A 101 -9.56 0.22 -20.64
N VAL A 102 -8.75 1.28 -20.63
CA VAL A 102 -8.94 2.46 -19.77
C VAL A 102 -9.97 3.38 -20.41
N CYS A 103 -11.25 3.11 -20.17
CA CYS A 103 -12.38 3.78 -20.82
C CYS A 103 -12.76 5.16 -20.23
N LYS A 104 -12.14 5.57 -19.11
CA LYS A 104 -12.45 6.81 -18.40
C LYS A 104 -11.19 7.64 -18.16
N PRO A 105 -11.28 8.98 -18.19
CA PRO A 105 -10.17 9.83 -17.78
C PRO A 105 -9.98 9.78 -16.25
N LEU A 106 -8.75 10.03 -15.80
CA LEU A 106 -8.43 10.28 -14.39
C LEU A 106 -9.22 11.48 -13.88
N ASN A 107 -9.92 11.30 -12.75
CA ASN A 107 -10.53 12.41 -12.03
C ASN A 107 -9.63 12.85 -10.87
N TRP A 108 -8.71 13.77 -11.17
CA TRP A 108 -7.71 14.23 -10.22
C TRP A 108 -8.34 14.97 -9.02
N ASP A 109 -9.41 15.71 -9.23
CA ASP A 109 -10.10 16.43 -8.15
C ASP A 109 -10.69 15.45 -7.13
N LYS A 110 -11.24 14.32 -7.60
CA LYS A 110 -11.70 13.23 -6.73
C LYS A 110 -10.56 12.53 -6.01
N ALA A 111 -9.45 12.26 -6.68
CA ALA A 111 -8.25 11.70 -6.04
C ALA A 111 -7.75 12.60 -4.89
N MET A 112 -7.65 13.91 -5.15
CA MET A 112 -7.23 14.89 -4.17
C MET A 112 -8.23 15.08 -3.05
N ARG A 113 -9.55 15.06 -3.34
CA ARG A 113 -10.60 15.10 -2.31
C ARG A 113 -10.50 13.89 -1.40
N ALA A 114 -10.39 12.68 -1.97
CA ALA A 114 -10.24 11.45 -1.19
C ALA A 114 -9.07 11.55 -0.22
N ALA A 115 -7.91 12.03 -0.67
CA ALA A 115 -6.74 12.19 0.19
C ALA A 115 -6.94 13.28 1.27
N ARG A 116 -7.49 14.44 0.90
CA ARG A 116 -7.66 15.58 1.82
C ARG A 116 -8.65 15.28 2.94
N GLU A 117 -9.79 14.70 2.57
CA GLU A 117 -10.91 14.47 3.48
C GLU A 117 -10.73 13.21 4.33
N CYS A 118 -9.73 12.37 4.05
CA CYS A 118 -9.49 11.11 4.76
C CYS A 118 -9.49 11.25 6.30
N ARG A 119 -9.01 12.38 6.85
CA ARG A 119 -9.00 12.63 8.31
C ARG A 119 -10.15 13.51 8.81
N ASN A 120 -11.09 13.90 7.95
CA ASN A 120 -12.31 14.60 8.34
C ASN A 120 -13.29 13.59 8.98
N PRO A 121 -13.73 13.79 10.24
CA PRO A 121 -14.66 12.88 10.91
C PRO A 121 -16.00 12.70 10.18
N ASP A 122 -16.43 13.72 9.44
CA ASP A 122 -17.70 13.70 8.69
C ASP A 122 -17.57 13.04 7.32
N TYR A 123 -16.34 12.75 6.87
CA TYR A 123 -16.09 12.06 5.61
C TYR A 123 -16.29 10.56 5.80
N LEU A 124 -17.35 10.02 5.18
CA LEU A 124 -17.76 8.65 5.41
C LEU A 124 -17.07 7.65 4.45
N PRO A 125 -16.93 6.38 4.84
CA PRO A 125 -16.37 5.31 3.99
C PRO A 125 -17.05 5.20 2.61
N GLN A 126 -18.35 5.46 2.53
CA GLN A 126 -19.09 5.46 1.26
C GLN A 126 -18.62 6.59 0.31
N GLU A 127 -18.35 7.78 0.85
CA GLU A 127 -17.85 8.89 0.05
C GLU A 127 -16.42 8.63 -0.42
N PHE A 128 -15.58 8.05 0.45
CA PHE A 128 -14.24 7.58 0.07
C PHE A 128 -14.30 6.59 -1.08
N LEU A 129 -15.13 5.56 -0.99
CA LEU A 129 -15.29 4.57 -2.07
C LEU A 129 -15.75 5.22 -3.37
N SER A 130 -16.74 6.11 -3.31
CA SER A 130 -17.23 6.83 -4.50
C SER A 130 -16.12 7.66 -5.13
N ASP A 131 -15.36 8.42 -4.34
CA ASP A 131 -14.29 9.26 -4.84
C ASP A 131 -13.16 8.44 -5.46
N VAL A 132 -12.78 7.31 -4.86
CA VAL A 132 -11.72 6.43 -5.36
C VAL A 132 -12.13 5.75 -6.66
N ILE A 133 -13.37 5.24 -6.77
CA ILE A 133 -13.89 4.65 -8.02
C ILE A 133 -13.95 5.68 -9.14
N ASP A 134 -14.38 6.92 -8.83
CA ASP A 134 -14.44 8.00 -9.81
C ASP A 134 -13.04 8.52 -10.20
N ALA A 135 -12.09 8.47 -9.26
CA ALA A 135 -10.73 8.96 -9.44
C ALA A 135 -9.90 8.06 -10.36
N PHE A 136 -9.82 6.76 -10.08
CA PHE A 136 -8.81 5.86 -10.64
C PHE A 136 -9.39 4.95 -11.72
N PRO A 137 -9.25 5.30 -13.02
CA PRO A 137 -9.81 4.49 -14.10
C PRO A 137 -9.15 3.11 -14.23
N GLU A 138 -7.94 2.94 -13.69
CA GLU A 138 -7.20 1.68 -13.67
C GLU A 138 -7.91 0.57 -12.87
N LEU A 139 -8.84 0.91 -11.97
CA LEU A 139 -9.63 -0.10 -11.24
C LEU A 139 -10.47 -0.97 -12.18
N SER A 140 -10.81 -0.49 -13.38
CA SER A 140 -11.48 -1.29 -14.42
C SER A 140 -10.58 -2.34 -15.07
N LEU A 141 -9.26 -2.25 -14.89
CA LEU A 141 -8.30 -3.18 -15.49
C LEU A 141 -8.35 -4.57 -14.84
N TYR A 142 -8.81 -4.66 -13.59
CA TYR A 142 -8.96 -5.93 -12.89
C TYR A 142 -10.01 -6.85 -13.53
N THR A 143 -10.95 -6.30 -14.31
CA THR A 143 -12.01 -7.07 -14.99
C THR A 143 -11.74 -7.26 -16.49
N VAL A 144 -10.50 -7.06 -16.92
CA VAL A 144 -10.07 -7.32 -18.29
C VAL A 144 -9.86 -8.84 -18.49
N GLN A 145 -10.25 -9.35 -19.66
CA GLN A 145 -10.06 -10.76 -20.02
C GLN A 145 -9.65 -10.89 -21.49
N SER A 146 -8.95 -11.95 -21.85
CA SER A 146 -8.74 -12.34 -23.24
C SER A 146 -10.06 -12.74 -23.91
N ALA A 147 -10.22 -12.43 -25.19
CA ALA A 147 -11.39 -12.86 -25.99
C ALA A 147 -11.44 -14.38 -26.20
N GLU A 148 -10.31 -15.07 -26.09
CA GLU A 148 -10.19 -16.53 -26.26
C GLU A 148 -10.30 -17.32 -24.95
N THR A 149 -10.44 -16.66 -23.80
CA THR A 149 -10.58 -17.36 -22.52
C THR A 149 -11.82 -18.25 -22.58
N GLU A 150 -11.60 -19.57 -22.59
CA GLU A 150 -12.68 -20.56 -22.64
C GLU A 150 -13.62 -20.30 -21.46
N ILE A 151 -14.92 -20.38 -21.71
CA ILE A 151 -15.97 -20.22 -20.69
C ILE A 151 -15.66 -21.19 -19.54
N GLY A 152 -15.16 -20.66 -18.42
CA GLY A 152 -14.78 -21.45 -17.23
C GLY A 152 -13.30 -21.46 -16.87
N THR A 153 -12.41 -20.84 -17.66
CA THR A 153 -11.00 -20.62 -17.29
C THR A 153 -10.82 -19.20 -16.74
N THR A 154 -10.08 -19.05 -15.63
CA THR A 154 -9.80 -17.74 -15.04
C THR A 154 -8.47 -17.21 -15.58
N ASP A 155 -8.52 -16.06 -16.25
CA ASP A 155 -7.36 -15.35 -16.85
C ASP A 155 -6.52 -14.59 -15.80
N VAL A 156 -6.50 -15.09 -14.56
CA VAL A 156 -5.84 -14.47 -13.40
C VAL A 156 -4.87 -15.47 -12.80
N SER A 157 -3.59 -15.09 -12.78
CA SER A 157 -2.48 -15.95 -12.31
C SER A 157 -2.59 -16.37 -10.83
N SER A 158 -3.43 -15.70 -10.03
CA SER A 158 -3.65 -16.00 -8.61
C SER A 158 -4.60 -17.16 -8.36
N GLY A 159 -5.34 -17.64 -9.37
CA GLY A 159 -6.41 -18.63 -9.21
C GLY A 159 -7.69 -18.07 -8.58
N VAL A 160 -7.75 -16.76 -8.35
CA VAL A 160 -8.92 -16.03 -7.84
C VAL A 160 -9.65 -15.36 -9.01
N SER A 161 -10.97 -15.15 -8.90
CA SER A 161 -11.70 -14.46 -9.97
C SER A 161 -11.26 -12.99 -10.11
N ALA A 162 -11.40 -12.45 -11.32
CA ALA A 162 -11.16 -11.04 -11.61
C ALA A 162 -11.95 -10.08 -10.69
N ALA A 163 -13.21 -10.45 -10.39
CA ALA A 163 -14.06 -9.66 -9.49
C ALA A 163 -13.54 -9.67 -8.05
N ASP A 164 -12.94 -10.77 -7.61
CA ASP A 164 -12.37 -10.86 -6.27
C ASP A 164 -11.04 -10.11 -6.17
N GLU A 165 -10.19 -10.13 -7.20
CA GLU A 165 -8.97 -9.33 -7.21
C GLU A 165 -9.27 -7.82 -7.22
N TYR A 166 -10.33 -7.41 -7.92
CA TYR A 166 -10.88 -6.05 -7.81
C TYR A 166 -11.30 -5.73 -6.37
N ARG A 167 -12.10 -6.59 -5.73
CA ARG A 167 -12.57 -6.37 -4.34
C ARG A 167 -11.42 -6.34 -3.34
N ARG A 168 -10.43 -7.20 -3.51
CA ARG A 168 -9.18 -7.20 -2.73
C ARG A 168 -8.45 -5.86 -2.85
N THR A 169 -8.36 -5.32 -4.06
CA THR A 169 -7.77 -3.99 -4.28
C THR A 169 -8.58 -2.88 -3.60
N ILE A 170 -9.92 -2.94 -3.65
CA ILE A 170 -10.79 -2.03 -2.90
C ILE A 170 -10.57 -2.17 -1.38
N GLY A 171 -10.40 -3.40 -0.88
CA GLY A 171 -10.03 -3.67 0.51
C GLY A 171 -8.73 -2.98 0.91
N ALA A 172 -7.68 -3.05 0.08
CA ALA A 172 -6.43 -2.36 0.34
C ALA A 172 -6.54 -0.83 0.31
N LEU A 173 -7.39 -0.28 -0.55
CA LEU A 173 -7.70 1.15 -0.55
C LEU A 173 -8.37 1.56 0.77
N PHE A 174 -9.29 0.74 1.29
CA PHE A 174 -9.88 0.96 2.63
C PHE A 174 -8.86 0.77 3.76
N ALA A 175 -7.93 -0.17 3.66
CA ALA A 175 -6.85 -0.32 4.63
C ALA A 175 -6.03 0.97 4.74
N LEU A 176 -5.67 1.59 3.61
CA LEU A 176 -5.03 2.90 3.60
C LEU A 176 -5.90 3.98 4.26
N TYR A 177 -7.19 4.04 3.90
CA TYR A 177 -8.16 4.98 4.49
C TYR A 177 -8.22 4.86 6.03
N TRP A 178 -8.24 3.65 6.56
CA TRP A 178 -8.28 3.44 8.00
C TRP A 178 -6.94 3.73 8.68
N LEU A 179 -5.81 3.35 8.06
CA LEU A 179 -4.48 3.65 8.60
C LEU A 179 -4.22 5.17 8.69
N VAL A 180 -4.70 5.96 7.73
CA VAL A 180 -4.57 7.42 7.82
C VAL A 180 -5.50 8.05 8.86
N ARG A 181 -6.48 7.31 9.39
CA ARG A 181 -7.45 7.74 10.41
C ARG A 181 -7.14 7.25 11.82
N ILE A 182 -5.96 6.64 12.04
CA ILE A 182 -5.50 6.30 13.39
C ILE A 182 -5.53 7.56 14.29
N GLY A 183 -6.03 7.38 15.51
CA GLY A 183 -6.29 8.43 16.49
C GLY A 183 -7.65 9.13 16.36
N ILE A 184 -8.50 8.69 15.43
CA ILE A 184 -9.87 9.18 15.24
C ILE A 184 -10.84 7.99 15.41
N ASP A 185 -10.96 7.19 14.36
CA ASP A 185 -11.78 5.98 14.28
C ASP A 185 -11.12 4.91 13.42
N GLY A 186 -9.92 5.16 12.90
CA GLY A 186 -9.20 4.28 11.98
C GLY A 186 -8.92 2.90 12.57
N GLU A 187 -8.54 2.83 13.83
CA GLU A 187 -8.28 1.57 14.54
C GLU A 187 -9.53 0.69 14.59
N ARG A 188 -10.69 1.31 14.86
CA ARG A 188 -11.98 0.61 14.93
C ARG A 188 -12.45 0.18 13.55
N GLY A 189 -12.38 1.08 12.57
CA GLY A 189 -12.74 0.78 11.18
C GLY A 189 -11.87 -0.31 10.55
N PHE A 190 -10.57 -0.31 10.87
CA PHE A 190 -9.63 -1.34 10.41
C PHE A 190 -9.95 -2.73 11.00
N CYS A 191 -10.30 -2.79 12.29
CA CYS A 191 -10.54 -4.05 13.00
C CYS A 191 -11.96 -4.61 12.80
N PHE A 192 -12.97 -3.74 12.80
CA PHE A 192 -14.38 -4.15 12.90
C PHE A 192 -15.22 -3.71 11.71
N GLY A 193 -14.66 -2.95 10.78
CA GLY A 193 -15.37 -2.48 9.59
C GLY A 193 -16.48 -1.49 9.91
N VAL A 194 -17.56 -1.57 9.12
CA VAL A 194 -18.70 -0.65 9.18
C VAL A 194 -20.02 -1.39 9.35
N ASP A 195 -21.04 -0.68 9.84
CA ASP A 195 -22.42 -1.16 9.91
C ASP A 195 -23.17 -0.95 8.57
N GLY A 196 -24.45 -1.34 8.53
CA GLY A 196 -25.30 -1.15 7.34
C GLY A 196 -25.57 0.32 6.98
N SER A 197 -25.26 1.27 7.86
CA SER A 197 -25.31 2.72 7.61
C SER A 197 -23.95 3.30 7.23
N MET A 198 -22.95 2.46 6.93
CA MET A 198 -21.57 2.83 6.61
C MET A 198 -20.87 3.61 7.73
N ARG A 199 -21.30 3.43 8.99
CA ARG A 199 -20.64 3.99 10.17
C ARG A 199 -19.69 2.98 10.76
N VAL A 200 -18.58 3.46 11.32
CA VAL A 200 -17.59 2.60 11.99
C VAL A 200 -18.25 1.84 13.15
N ARG A 201 -18.06 0.52 13.20
CA ARG A 201 -18.56 -0.29 14.32
C ARG A 201 -17.77 0.03 15.58
N GLU A 202 -18.45 0.09 16.71
CA GLU A 202 -17.78 0.13 18.01
C GLU A 202 -17.18 -1.25 18.33
N PRO A 203 -16.08 -1.31 19.11
CA PRO A 203 -15.55 -2.57 19.59
C PRO A 203 -16.65 -3.35 20.34
N PRO A 204 -16.77 -4.67 20.10
CA PRO A 204 -17.79 -5.48 20.77
C PRO A 204 -17.56 -5.49 22.29
N ASP A 205 -18.64 -5.55 23.06
CA ASP A 205 -18.53 -5.85 24.50
C ASP A 205 -18.21 -7.33 24.68
N LEU A 206 -16.96 -7.64 25.01
CA LEU A 206 -16.49 -9.01 25.26
C LEU A 206 -17.22 -9.73 26.41
N ASN A 207 -17.97 -8.99 27.24
CA ASN A 207 -18.80 -9.60 28.29
C ASN A 207 -20.16 -10.06 27.78
N ALA A 208 -20.57 -9.67 26.56
CA ALA A 208 -21.82 -10.11 25.96
C ALA A 208 -21.74 -11.61 25.63
N GLU A 209 -22.73 -12.38 26.08
CA GLU A 209 -22.80 -13.84 25.86
C GLU A 209 -22.69 -14.23 24.37
N GLU A 210 -23.24 -13.41 23.46
CA GLU A 210 -23.24 -13.63 22.01
C GLU A 210 -21.83 -13.57 21.38
N SER A 211 -20.85 -12.95 22.03
CA SER A 211 -19.49 -12.76 21.49
C SER A 211 -18.53 -13.92 21.78
N LYS A 212 -18.91 -14.86 22.66
CA LYS A 212 -17.99 -15.88 23.19
C LYS A 212 -17.65 -16.99 22.20
N ASP A 213 -18.52 -17.24 21.23
CA ASP A 213 -18.36 -18.33 20.26
C ASP A 213 -17.84 -17.85 18.90
N ASP A 214 -17.72 -16.54 18.67
CA ASP A 214 -17.16 -15.99 17.43
C ASP A 214 -15.62 -15.86 17.52
N ALA A 215 -14.95 -16.89 17.03
CA ALA A 215 -13.49 -16.95 17.00
C ALA A 215 -12.86 -15.86 16.14
N ASP A 216 -13.55 -15.33 15.13
CA ASP A 216 -13.04 -14.26 14.28
C ASP A 216 -13.14 -12.90 14.99
N LEU A 217 -14.28 -12.62 15.62
CA LEU A 217 -14.47 -11.44 16.46
C LEU A 217 -13.44 -11.38 17.61
N ALA A 218 -13.16 -12.53 18.24
CA ALA A 218 -12.14 -12.63 19.26
C ALA A 218 -10.72 -12.29 18.73
N LYS A 219 -10.38 -12.75 17.51
CA LYS A 219 -9.10 -12.41 16.86
C LYS A 219 -9.01 -10.91 16.53
N ARG A 220 -10.06 -10.33 15.94
CA ARG A 220 -10.13 -8.90 15.61
C ARG A 220 -10.01 -8.03 16.86
N THR A 221 -10.66 -8.42 17.94
CA THR A 221 -10.57 -7.72 19.23
C THR A 221 -9.19 -7.83 19.83
N LEU A 222 -8.58 -9.03 19.81
CA LEU A 222 -7.20 -9.19 20.27
C LEU A 222 -6.22 -8.33 19.45
N PHE A 223 -6.40 -8.26 18.13
CA PHE A 223 -5.57 -7.39 17.28
C PHE A 223 -5.77 -5.91 17.66
N TYR A 224 -7.02 -5.45 17.77
CA TYR A 224 -7.35 -4.08 18.20
C TYR A 224 -6.67 -3.70 19.52
N GLU A 225 -6.68 -4.59 20.52
CA GLU A 225 -6.12 -4.32 21.84
C GLU A 225 -4.58 -4.42 21.90
N LYS A 226 -3.98 -5.34 21.13
CA LYS A 226 -2.54 -5.64 21.21
C LYS A 226 -1.71 -4.86 20.22
N GLN A 227 -2.32 -4.34 19.15
CA GLN A 227 -1.60 -3.59 18.14
C GLN A 227 -1.10 -2.25 18.70
N ASP A 228 0.18 -1.95 18.46
CA ASP A 228 0.75 -0.64 18.79
C ASP A 228 0.33 0.39 17.73
N TRP A 229 -0.87 0.95 17.91
CA TRP A 229 -1.44 1.94 17.00
C TRP A 229 -0.61 3.22 16.96
N ALA A 230 0.05 3.59 18.06
CA ALA A 230 0.92 4.76 18.10
C ALA A 230 2.16 4.57 17.21
N GLN A 231 2.73 3.35 17.20
CA GLN A 231 3.81 3.00 16.30
C GLN A 231 3.37 3.00 14.83
N LEU A 232 2.18 2.46 14.51
CA LEU A 232 1.65 2.53 13.13
C LEU A 232 1.40 3.97 12.69
N LEU A 233 0.84 4.81 13.55
CA LEU A 233 0.68 6.24 13.27
C LEU A 233 2.03 6.91 13.02
N GLN A 234 3.05 6.60 13.83
CA GLN A 234 4.39 7.13 13.65
C GLN A 234 5.01 6.66 12.33
N LEU A 235 4.79 5.40 11.93
CA LEU A 235 5.23 4.90 10.62
C LEU A 235 4.59 5.69 9.47
N MET A 236 3.29 6.02 9.55
CA MET A 236 2.62 6.84 8.53
C MET A 236 3.18 8.27 8.46
N ILE A 237 3.61 8.82 9.60
CA ILE A 237 4.30 10.12 9.67
C ILE A 237 5.71 10.03 9.08
N ASP A 238 6.46 9.00 9.43
CA ASP A 238 7.83 8.78 8.94
C ASP A 238 7.86 8.52 7.43
N ALA A 239 6.84 7.83 6.90
CA ALA A 239 6.60 7.63 5.48
C ALA A 239 6.09 8.90 4.75
N GLN A 240 5.89 9.98 5.51
CA GLN A 240 5.38 11.28 5.06
C GLN A 240 3.97 11.22 4.45
N VAL A 241 3.19 10.16 4.71
CA VAL A 241 1.77 10.08 4.33
C VAL A 241 0.96 11.01 5.23
N LEU A 242 1.35 11.09 6.49
CA LEU A 242 0.85 12.04 7.47
C LEU A 242 1.96 13.01 7.89
N ARG A 243 1.58 14.14 8.49
CA ARG A 243 2.51 15.10 9.09
C ARG A 243 1.95 15.63 10.40
N ARG A 244 2.85 16.01 11.32
CA ARG A 244 2.47 16.76 12.52
C ARG A 244 2.48 18.26 12.23
N THR A 245 1.43 18.94 12.62
CA THR A 245 1.36 20.42 12.59
C THR A 245 2.14 21.01 13.77
N PRO A 246 2.43 22.32 13.75
CA PRO A 246 3.01 23.00 14.91
C PRO A 246 2.15 22.92 16.18
N SER A 247 0.82 22.76 16.05
CA SER A 247 -0.09 22.55 17.19
C SER A 247 -0.03 21.13 17.76
N GLY A 248 0.65 20.20 17.07
CA GLY A 248 0.74 18.79 17.45
C GLY A 248 -0.32 17.90 16.82
N ASP A 249 -1.27 18.49 16.08
CA ASP A 249 -2.29 17.77 15.32
C ASP A 249 -1.66 16.97 14.18
N VAL A 250 -2.38 15.97 13.69
CA VAL A 250 -1.94 15.12 12.57
C VAL A 250 -2.82 15.41 11.36
N GLU A 251 -2.17 15.80 10.26
CA GLU A 251 -2.78 16.09 8.97
C GLU A 251 -2.28 15.14 7.89
N VAL A 252 -3.05 15.01 6.82
CA VAL A 252 -2.65 14.27 5.63
C VAL A 252 -1.65 15.08 4.80
N ASN A 253 -0.62 14.42 4.29
CA ASN A 253 0.14 14.91 3.15
C ASN A 253 -0.55 14.46 1.86
N GLU A 254 -1.41 15.31 1.30
CA GLU A 254 -2.30 14.96 0.18
C GLU A 254 -1.54 14.34 -0.99
N THR A 255 -0.42 14.95 -1.40
CA THR A 255 0.38 14.45 -2.53
C THR A 255 0.94 13.05 -2.29
N ARG A 256 1.38 12.76 -1.06
CA ARG A 256 1.92 11.44 -0.71
C ARG A 256 0.82 10.40 -0.60
N LEU A 257 -0.34 10.76 -0.02
CA LEU A 257 -1.47 9.84 0.07
C LEU A 257 -2.07 9.54 -1.31
N VAL A 258 -2.22 10.52 -2.22
CA VAL A 258 -2.65 10.25 -3.59
C VAL A 258 -1.69 9.31 -4.31
N ALA A 259 -0.37 9.46 -4.11
CA ALA A 259 0.61 8.54 -4.68
C ALA A 259 0.44 7.10 -4.15
N MET A 260 0.14 6.94 -2.86
CA MET A 260 -0.17 5.63 -2.26
C MET A 260 -1.47 5.05 -2.84
N LEU A 261 -2.54 5.84 -2.94
CA LEU A 261 -3.82 5.40 -3.51
C LEU A 261 -3.67 4.99 -4.99
N ALA A 262 -2.94 5.78 -5.78
CA ALA A 262 -2.64 5.46 -7.18
C ALA A 262 -1.82 4.17 -7.30
N LEU A 263 -0.77 4.01 -6.47
CA LEU A 263 -0.01 2.76 -6.40
C LEU A 263 -0.91 1.57 -6.05
N THR A 264 -1.75 1.68 -5.02
CA THR A 264 -2.68 0.61 -4.64
C THR A 264 -3.66 0.28 -5.77
N ALA A 265 -4.15 1.26 -6.51
CA ALA A 265 -5.05 1.03 -7.65
C ALA A 265 -4.39 0.31 -8.83
N ILE A 266 -3.05 0.36 -8.96
CA ILE A 266 -2.33 -0.23 -10.09
C ILE A 266 -1.45 -1.44 -9.72
N HIS A 267 -1.14 -1.66 -8.44
CA HIS A 267 -0.05 -2.56 -8.04
C HIS A 267 -0.22 -4.01 -8.51
N ASP A 268 -1.47 -4.46 -8.62
CA ASP A 268 -1.80 -5.85 -8.91
C ASP A 268 -2.51 -6.05 -10.26
N ILE A 269 -2.62 -5.00 -11.08
CA ILE A 269 -3.31 -5.11 -12.39
C ILE A 269 -2.63 -6.14 -13.30
N CYS A 270 -1.32 -6.34 -13.17
CA CYS A 270 -0.58 -7.32 -13.96
C CYS A 270 -0.79 -8.78 -13.50
N LYS A 271 -1.62 -9.04 -12.47
CA LYS A 271 -2.09 -10.41 -12.21
C LYS A 271 -3.08 -10.91 -13.27
N VAL A 272 -3.70 -9.98 -13.99
CA VAL A 272 -4.57 -10.23 -15.14
C VAL A 272 -3.70 -10.55 -16.36
N GLU A 273 -3.77 -11.79 -16.86
CA GLU A 273 -2.85 -12.28 -17.90
C GLU A 273 -3.02 -11.58 -19.25
N ALA A 274 -4.20 -11.03 -19.52
CA ALA A 274 -4.46 -10.20 -20.69
C ALA A 274 -3.67 -8.88 -20.70
N LEU A 275 -3.21 -8.41 -19.54
CA LEU A 275 -2.46 -7.16 -19.37
C LEU A 275 -0.94 -7.33 -19.35
N LEU A 276 -0.44 -8.57 -19.40
CA LEU A 276 0.99 -8.84 -19.35
C LEU A 276 1.71 -8.30 -20.60
N PRO A 277 2.78 -7.50 -20.44
CA PRO A 277 3.48 -6.88 -21.54
C PRO A 277 4.44 -7.85 -22.24
N ARG A 278 4.65 -7.63 -23.53
CA ARG A 278 5.76 -8.22 -24.29
C ARG A 278 6.95 -7.25 -24.29
N VAL A 279 8.16 -7.77 -24.13
CA VAL A 279 9.37 -6.94 -24.20
C VAL A 279 9.61 -6.46 -25.63
N GLU A 280 9.71 -5.14 -25.81
CA GLU A 280 10.04 -4.52 -27.11
C GLU A 280 11.53 -4.69 -27.43
N GLU A 281 11.88 -4.74 -28.72
CA GLU A 281 13.28 -4.91 -29.17
C GLU A 281 14.24 -3.91 -28.54
N GLN A 282 13.81 -2.65 -28.41
CA GLN A 282 14.62 -1.55 -27.87
C GLN A 282 14.79 -1.57 -26.34
N HIS A 283 13.99 -2.36 -25.62
CA HIS A 283 14.08 -2.51 -24.15
C HIS A 283 14.72 -3.84 -23.74
N ALA A 284 15.07 -4.70 -24.70
CA ALA A 284 15.65 -6.01 -24.44
C ALA A 284 17.17 -5.94 -24.16
N PRO A 285 17.70 -6.79 -23.27
CA PRO A 285 16.95 -7.64 -22.34
C PRO A 285 16.38 -6.82 -21.17
N TYR A 286 15.23 -7.24 -20.62
CA TYR A 286 14.64 -6.64 -19.43
C TYR A 286 14.49 -7.66 -18.32
N SER A 287 15.23 -7.50 -17.21
CA SER A 287 15.14 -8.37 -16.03
C SER A 287 15.24 -9.88 -16.32
N GLY A 288 15.94 -10.26 -17.40
CA GLY A 288 16.10 -11.66 -17.84
C GLY A 288 15.20 -12.10 -19.00
N PHE A 289 14.24 -11.27 -19.41
CA PHE A 289 13.37 -11.51 -20.58
C PHE A 289 13.99 -10.90 -21.85
N ASN A 290 13.92 -11.63 -22.97
CA ASN A 290 14.40 -11.21 -24.28
C ASN A 290 13.32 -10.44 -25.05
N ALA A 291 13.71 -9.80 -26.17
CA ALA A 291 12.76 -9.20 -27.10
C ALA A 291 11.73 -10.23 -27.56
N GLY A 292 10.45 -9.87 -27.47
CA GLY A 292 9.35 -10.75 -27.83
C GLY A 292 8.87 -11.66 -26.70
N ASP A 293 9.56 -11.78 -25.56
CA ASP A 293 9.07 -12.57 -24.43
C ASP A 293 7.92 -11.85 -23.71
N ILE A 294 6.93 -12.62 -23.23
CA ILE A 294 5.90 -12.11 -22.32
C ILE A 294 6.47 -12.13 -20.91
N ILE A 295 6.38 -11.01 -20.21
CA ILE A 295 6.75 -10.94 -18.80
C ILE A 295 5.62 -11.55 -17.98
N ASN A 296 5.80 -12.78 -17.49
CA ASN A 296 4.78 -13.54 -16.76
C ASN A 296 4.84 -13.38 -15.23
N ASP A 297 5.83 -12.65 -14.73
CA ASP A 297 5.91 -12.20 -13.34
C ASP A 297 5.23 -10.83 -13.22
N HIS A 298 4.14 -10.74 -12.46
CA HIS A 298 3.30 -9.54 -12.40
C HIS A 298 4.02 -8.30 -11.85
N ASP A 299 4.92 -8.48 -10.87
CA ASP A 299 5.72 -7.39 -10.31
C ASP A 299 6.70 -6.85 -11.35
N ILE A 300 7.40 -7.75 -12.07
CA ILE A 300 8.32 -7.37 -13.15
C ILE A 300 7.55 -6.73 -14.31
N ALA A 301 6.35 -7.23 -14.63
CA ALA A 301 5.48 -6.71 -15.67
C ALA A 301 5.03 -5.27 -15.37
N LEU A 302 4.55 -5.01 -14.15
CA LEU A 302 4.19 -3.66 -13.74
C LEU A 302 5.43 -2.75 -13.75
N GLY A 303 6.56 -3.21 -13.25
CA GLY A 303 7.82 -2.47 -13.32
C GLY A 303 8.21 -2.08 -14.76
N TYR A 304 8.05 -2.99 -15.72
CA TYR A 304 8.29 -2.71 -17.14
C TYR A 304 7.36 -1.61 -17.67
N ILE A 305 6.06 -1.70 -17.33
CA ILE A 305 5.06 -0.69 -17.73
C ILE A 305 5.41 0.67 -17.13
N LEU A 306 5.73 0.77 -15.83
CA LEU A 306 6.06 2.06 -15.20
C LEU A 306 7.34 2.72 -15.74
N ASN A 307 8.30 1.91 -16.21
CA ASN A 307 9.58 2.38 -16.73
C ASN A 307 9.47 2.89 -18.18
N TYR A 308 8.77 2.15 -19.05
CA TYR A 308 8.77 2.44 -20.49
C TYR A 308 7.42 2.92 -21.03
N HIS A 309 6.33 2.61 -20.32
CA HIS A 309 4.96 2.86 -20.74
C HIS A 309 4.15 3.63 -19.69
N GLY A 310 4.78 4.30 -18.72
CA GLY A 310 4.07 4.90 -17.58
C GLY A 310 2.95 5.88 -17.97
N GLY A 311 3.01 6.47 -19.17
CA GLY A 311 1.94 7.33 -19.71
C GLY A 311 0.61 6.61 -20.01
N VAL A 312 0.58 5.27 -20.04
CA VAL A 312 -0.66 4.49 -20.25
C VAL A 312 -1.44 4.25 -18.95
N LEU A 313 -0.87 4.64 -17.81
CA LEU A 313 -1.49 4.58 -16.48
C LEU A 313 -1.78 6.02 -16.02
N PRO A 314 -2.98 6.56 -16.28
CA PRO A 314 -3.28 7.97 -16.03
C PRO A 314 -2.94 8.45 -14.62
N SER A 315 -3.30 7.67 -13.60
CA SER A 315 -3.06 7.99 -12.19
C SER A 315 -1.58 8.15 -11.88
N PHE A 316 -0.74 7.22 -12.36
CA PHE A 316 0.71 7.28 -12.21
C PHE A 316 1.33 8.44 -13.01
N ALA A 317 0.91 8.62 -14.27
CA ALA A 317 1.43 9.66 -15.14
C ALA A 317 1.15 11.07 -14.61
N ALA A 318 0.04 11.27 -13.91
CA ALA A 318 -0.34 12.53 -13.28
C ALA A 318 0.42 12.84 -11.98
N LEU A 319 1.08 11.85 -11.37
CA LEU A 319 1.86 12.08 -10.15
C LEU A 319 3.05 13.01 -10.41
N PRO A 320 3.44 13.86 -9.44
CA PRO A 320 4.70 14.56 -9.49
C PRO A 320 5.88 13.58 -9.67
N GLU A 321 6.94 14.02 -10.35
CA GLU A 321 8.07 13.15 -10.70
C GLU A 321 8.70 12.46 -9.47
N GLU A 322 8.80 13.16 -8.35
CA GLU A 322 9.29 12.58 -7.08
C GLU A 322 8.43 11.41 -6.57
N GLN A 323 7.11 11.52 -6.72
CA GLN A 323 6.19 10.45 -6.35
C GLN A 323 6.24 9.31 -7.37
N GLN A 324 6.36 9.60 -8.67
CA GLN A 324 6.59 8.57 -9.68
C GLN A 324 7.86 7.76 -9.40
N ARG A 325 8.95 8.41 -8.99
CA ARG A 325 10.19 7.73 -8.59
C ARG A 325 9.98 6.84 -7.38
N SER A 326 9.21 7.31 -6.38
CA SER A 326 8.86 6.52 -5.20
C SER A 326 8.05 5.26 -5.60
N VAL A 327 7.06 5.42 -6.49
CA VAL A 327 6.25 4.30 -7.00
C VAL A 327 7.08 3.31 -7.82
N ARG A 328 7.95 3.78 -8.72
CA ARG A 328 8.88 2.88 -9.44
C ARG A 328 9.80 2.12 -8.49
N PHE A 329 10.24 2.78 -7.42
CA PHE A 329 11.10 2.16 -6.41
C PHE A 329 10.39 1.01 -5.67
N THR A 330 9.07 1.10 -5.43
CA THR A 330 8.36 -0.01 -4.78
C THR A 330 8.27 -1.27 -5.63
N GLN A 331 8.36 -1.13 -6.96
CA GLN A 331 8.43 -2.24 -7.92
C GLN A 331 9.85 -2.77 -8.15
N SER A 332 10.86 -2.16 -7.53
CA SER A 332 12.20 -2.75 -7.49
C SER A 332 12.14 -4.02 -6.63
N LYS A 333 12.99 -5.02 -6.91
CA LYS A 333 13.11 -6.26 -6.09
C LYS A 333 13.57 -5.94 -4.65
N MET A 334 12.68 -5.34 -3.88
CA MET A 334 12.85 -5.03 -2.47
C MET A 334 12.39 -6.19 -1.58
N CYS A 335 11.90 -7.28 -2.18
CA CYS A 335 11.21 -8.35 -1.48
C CYS A 335 10.07 -7.82 -0.59
N PHE A 336 9.48 -6.68 -0.97
CA PHE A 336 8.41 -6.02 -0.25
C PHE A 336 7.09 -6.35 -0.95
N ASN A 337 6.20 -7.08 -0.28
CA ASN A 337 4.94 -7.54 -0.85
C ASN A 337 3.81 -6.59 -0.44
N HIS A 338 3.20 -5.90 -1.41
CA HIS A 338 2.10 -4.95 -1.14
C HIS A 338 0.78 -5.63 -0.74
N GLY A 339 0.66 -6.94 -0.98
CA GLY A 339 -0.43 -7.77 -0.45
C GLY A 339 -0.48 -7.85 1.07
N TRP A 340 0.42 -7.16 1.79
CA TRP A 340 0.27 -6.88 3.23
C TRP A 340 -0.64 -5.68 3.54
N LEU A 341 -1.33 -5.11 2.56
CA LEU A 341 -2.37 -4.10 2.80
C LEU A 341 -3.75 -4.61 2.40
N VAL A 342 -3.80 -5.71 1.66
CA VAL A 342 -4.99 -6.44 1.20
C VAL A 342 -5.29 -7.54 2.22
#